data_AF-A0A958NST4-F1
#
_entry.id   AF-A0A958NST4-F1
#
_cell.length_a   1.000
_cell.length_b   1.000
_cell.length_c   1.000
_cell.angle_alpha   90.00
_cell.angle_beta   90.00
_cell.angle_gamma   90.00
#
_symmetry.space_group_name_H-M   'P 1'
#
loop_
_entity.id
_entity.type
_entity.pdbx_description
1 polymer ?
#
loop_
_entity_poly.entity_id
_entity_poly.type
_entity_poly.pdbx_seq_one_letter_code
_entity_poly.pdbx_strand_id
1 'polypeptide(L)' 'AIPRRFFIGAKPFEVVELLDQWDGKDCWYCKVAADDGCLYILKRDKDLGCWDLAVFKEEDTGKKYDAYLLPKKKALQSKQ' A
#
# COMPACT_ATOMS: atom_id res chain seq x y z
N ALA A 1 -4.13 10.11 8.21
CA ALA A 1 -4.61 8.84 8.77
C ALA A 1 -4.57 7.79 7.66
N ILE A 2 -4.18 6.55 8.00
CA ILE A 2 -4.16 5.43 7.07
C ILE A 2 -5.61 4.96 6.81
N PRO A 3 -6.03 4.76 5.55
CA PRO A 3 -7.39 4.37 5.24
C PRO A 3 -7.65 2.94 5.72
N ARG A 4 -8.83 2.71 6.33
CA ARG A 4 -9.31 1.36 6.66
C ARG A 4 -10.10 0.74 5.50
N ARG A 5 -10.59 1.57 4.58
CA ARG A 5 -11.37 1.22 3.40
C ARG A 5 -11.13 2.24 2.31
N PHE A 6 -11.21 1.83 1.06
CA PHE A 6 -11.24 2.71 -0.10
C PHE A 6 -12.28 2.24 -1.12
N PHE A 7 -12.54 3.06 -2.13
CA PHE A 7 -13.52 2.76 -3.17
C PHE A 7 -12.86 2.86 -4.55
N ILE A 8 -13.18 1.91 -5.43
CA ILE A 8 -12.91 2.03 -6.87
C ILE A 8 -14.27 2.05 -7.57
N GLY A 9 -14.62 3.21 -8.12
CA GLY A 9 -15.99 3.48 -8.54
C GLY A 9 -16.95 3.34 -7.36
N ALA A 10 -17.95 2.48 -7.48
CA ALA A 10 -18.93 2.20 -6.42
C ALA A 10 -18.55 1.00 -5.54
N LYS A 11 -17.47 0.27 -5.85
CA LYS A 11 -17.08 -0.95 -5.13
C LYS A 11 -16.18 -0.62 -3.94
N PRO A 12 -16.56 -0.99 -2.70
CA PRO A 12 -15.70 -0.86 -1.53
C PRO A 12 -14.66 -1.99 -1.46
N PHE A 13 -13.51 -1.68 -0.87
CA PHE A 13 -12.44 -2.62 -0.53
C PHE A 13 -11.96 -2.34 0.88
N GLU A 14 -11.95 -3.36 1.73
CA GLU A 14 -11.45 -3.25 3.10
C GLU A 14 -9.94 -3.44 3.13
N VAL A 15 -9.22 -2.58 3.85
CA VAL A 15 -7.78 -2.69 4.02
C VAL A 15 -7.51 -3.72 5.11
N VAL A 16 -6.93 -4.85 4.72
CA VAL A 16 -6.53 -5.93 5.62
C VAL A 16 -5.19 -5.61 6.28
N GLU A 17 -4.24 -5.08 5.51
CA GLU A 17 -2.90 -4.76 6.01
C GLU A 17 -2.29 -3.56 5.28
N LEU A 18 -1.61 -2.69 6.04
CA LEU A 18 -0.75 -1.66 5.49
C LEU A 18 0.66 -2.23 5.34
N LEU A 19 1.13 -2.38 4.11
CA LEU A 19 2.42 -3.00 3.80
C LEU A 19 3.57 -1.99 3.77
N ASP A 20 3.32 -0.78 3.25
CA ASP A 20 4.34 0.26 3.15
C ASP A 20 3.71 1.67 3.10
N GLN A 21 4.49 2.67 3.46
CA GLN A 21 4.10 4.08 3.46
C GLN A 21 5.30 4.96 3.13
N TRP A 22 5.13 5.90 2.19
CA TRP A 22 6.19 6.85 1.87
C TRP A 22 5.66 8.23 1.50
N ASP A 23 6.48 9.25 1.79
CA ASP A 23 6.23 10.63 1.45
C ASP A 23 6.85 10.98 0.09
N GLY A 24 6.03 11.47 -0.81
CA GLY A 24 6.46 12.21 -2.00
C GLY A 24 6.46 13.72 -1.74
N LYS A 25 6.89 14.48 -2.76
CA LYS A 25 6.99 15.94 -2.73
C LYS A 25 5.65 16.59 -2.35
N ASP A 26 4.59 16.29 -3.12
CA ASP A 26 3.25 16.89 -2.95
C ASP A 26 2.18 15.84 -2.60
N CYS A 27 2.61 14.59 -2.42
CA CYS A 27 1.70 13.46 -2.23
C CYS A 27 2.20 12.52 -1.15
N TRP A 28 1.27 11.83 -0.51
CA TRP A 28 1.53 10.76 0.43
C TRP A 28 1.05 9.45 -0.16
N TYR A 29 1.89 8.41 -0.12
CA TYR A 29 1.57 7.11 -0.71
C TYR A 29 1.50 6.04 0.37
N CYS A 30 0.60 5.07 0.16
CA CYS A 30 0.59 3.84 0.93
C CYS A 30 0.33 2.63 0.04
N LYS A 31 1.01 1.53 0.35
CA LYS A 31 0.77 0.22 -0.25
C LYS A 31 -0.05 -0.61 0.74
N VAL A 32 -1.20 -1.12 0.29
CA VAL A 32 -2.12 -1.89 1.12
C VAL A 32 -2.46 -3.23 0.48
N ALA A 33 -2.74 -4.21 1.34
CA ALA A 33 -3.45 -5.42 0.98
C ALA A 33 -4.94 -5.24 1.27
N ALA A 34 -5.79 -5.61 0.30
CA ALA A 34 -7.23 -5.56 0.48
C ALA A 34 -7.85 -6.97 0.66
N ASP A 35 -9.12 -6.99 1.03
CA ASP A 35 -9.94 -8.19 1.29
C ASP A 35 -10.18 -9.06 0.05
N ASP A 36 -10.02 -8.50 -1.14
CA ASP A 36 -10.06 -9.22 -2.41
C ASP A 36 -8.77 -9.99 -2.75
N GLY A 37 -7.76 -9.93 -1.87
CA GLY A 37 -6.47 -10.59 -2.06
C GLY A 37 -5.48 -9.79 -2.93
N CYS A 38 -5.86 -8.60 -3.42
CA CYS A 38 -5.02 -7.79 -4.29
C CYS A 38 -4.22 -6.74 -3.50
N LEU A 39 -3.21 -6.18 -4.20
CA LEU A 39 -2.36 -5.12 -3.67
C LEU A 39 -2.62 -3.80 -4.40
N TYR A 40 -2.70 -2.73 -3.61
CA TYR A 40 -3.03 -1.39 -4.09
C TYR A 40 -1.99 -0.39 -3.61
N ILE A 41 -1.65 0.58 -4.48
CA ILE A 41 -0.94 1.80 -4.08
C ILE A 41 -1.93 2.96 -4.15
N LEU A 42 -2.26 3.49 -2.98
CA LEU A 42 -3.11 4.66 -2.83
C LEU A 42 -2.24 5.90 -2.74
N LYS A 43 -2.64 6.95 -3.44
CA LYS A 43 -2.01 8.27 -3.44
C LYS A 43 -2.96 9.24 -2.75
N ARG A 44 -2.46 10.00 -1.80
CA ARG A 44 -3.18 11.12 -1.19
C ARG A 44 -2.51 12.42 -1.56
N ASP A 45 -3.27 13.34 -2.12
CA ASP A 45 -2.81 14.71 -2.31
C ASP A 45 -2.65 15.41 -0.94
N LYS A 46 -1.54 16.11 -0.72
CA LYS A 46 -1.26 16.74 0.57
C LYS A 46 -2.06 18.03 0.78
N ASP A 47 -2.39 18.74 -0.30
CA ASP A 47 -3.06 20.04 -0.24
C ASP A 47 -4.58 19.88 -0.29
N LEU A 48 -5.07 19.01 -1.18
CA LEU A 48 -6.49 18.73 -1.37
C LEU A 48 -7.01 17.64 -0.44
N GLY A 49 -6.11 16.79 0.09
CA GLY A 49 -6.47 15.68 0.97
C GLY A 49 -7.22 14.54 0.29
N CYS A 50 -7.42 14.61 -1.03
CA CYS A 50 -8.12 13.61 -1.84
C CYS A 50 -7.27 12.36 -2.06
N TRP A 51 -7.94 11.23 -2.29
CA TRP A 51 -7.32 9.94 -2.52
C TRP A 51 -7.56 9.47 -3.95
N ASP A 52 -6.50 8.99 -4.58
CA ASP A 52 -6.50 8.39 -5.92
C ASP A 52 -5.82 7.02 -5.92
N LEU A 53 -6.20 6.17 -6.86
CA LEU A 53 -5.52 4.91 -7.13
C LEU A 53 -4.34 5.17 -8.08
N ALA A 54 -3.12 4.89 -7.63
CA ALA A 54 -1.93 5.07 -8.46
C ALA A 54 -1.56 3.80 -9.23
N VAL A 55 -1.61 2.64 -8.57
CA VAL A 55 -1.24 1.34 -9.16
C VAL A 55 -2.08 0.21 -8.53
N PHE A 56 -2.47 -0.75 -9.37
CA PHE A 56 -3.13 -1.99 -8.98
C PHE A 56 -2.28 -3.20 -9.42
N LYS A 57 -2.21 -4.22 -8.58
CA LYS A 57 -1.65 -5.53 -8.94
C LYS A 57 -2.57 -6.64 -8.44
N GLU A 58 -3.09 -7.40 -9.39
CA GLU A 58 -3.74 -8.69 -9.13
C GLU A 58 -2.66 -9.69 -8.72
N GLU A 59 -2.77 -10.27 -7.53
CA GLU A 59 -1.89 -11.37 -7.13
C GLU A 59 -2.55 -12.68 -7.55
N ASP A 60 -1.82 -13.48 -8.32
CA ASP A 60 -2.23 -14.84 -8.66
C ASP A 60 -2.46 -15.61 -7.35
N THR A 61 -3.69 -16.07 -7.15
CA THR A 61 -4.31 -16.47 -5.85
C THR A 61 -3.62 -17.60 -5.07
N GLY A 62 -2.42 -18.03 -5.45
CA GLY A 62 -1.66 -19.12 -4.85
C GLY A 62 -0.56 -18.74 -3.85
N LYS A 63 -0.25 -17.46 -3.62
CA LYS A 63 0.82 -17.06 -2.67
C LYS A 63 0.36 -15.98 -1.71
N LYS A 64 -0.36 -16.39 -0.65
CA LYS A 64 -0.73 -15.53 0.49
C LYS A 64 0.53 -14.93 1.12
N TYR A 65 0.71 -13.61 0.98
CA TYR A 65 1.43 -12.61 1.80
C TYR A 65 2.87 -12.88 2.33
N ASP A 66 3.32 -14.13 2.44
CA ASP A 66 4.61 -14.52 3.02
C ASP A 66 5.81 -13.99 2.22
N ALA A 67 5.65 -13.77 0.91
CA ALA A 67 6.74 -13.29 0.05
C ALA A 67 7.08 -11.80 0.25
N TYR A 68 6.16 -10.99 0.79
CA TYR A 68 6.44 -9.58 1.11
C TYR A 68 6.79 -9.36 2.59
N LEU A 69 6.66 -10.38 3.43
CA LEU A 69 7.34 -10.49 4.71
C LEU A 69 8.81 -10.87 4.52
N LEU A 70 9.52 -10.16 3.63
CA LEU A 70 10.98 -10.18 3.67
C LEU A 70 11.38 -9.86 5.12
N PRO A 71 12.23 -10.69 5.77
CA PRO A 71 12.80 -10.28 7.05
C PRO A 71 13.38 -8.91 6.79
N LYS A 72 12.93 -7.89 7.54
CA LYS A 72 13.47 -6.52 7.44
C LYS A 72 14.97 -6.67 7.32
N LYS A 73 15.50 -6.51 6.10
CA LYS A 73 16.94 -6.57 5.91
C LYS A 73 17.44 -5.36 6.68
N LYS A 74 18.00 -5.61 7.86
CA LYS A 74 19.11 -4.81 8.36
C LYS A 74 20.17 -4.85 7.25
N ALA A 75 20.07 -3.93 6.29
CA ALA A 75 21.18 -3.51 5.47
C ALA A 75 21.65 -2.20 6.14
N LEU A 76 22.63 -2.33 7.02
CA LEU A 76 24.04 -2.10 6.70
C LEU A 76 24.39 -0.63 6.95
N GLN A 77 24.65 -0.30 8.21
CA GLN A 77 25.76 0.61 8.51
C GLN A 77 26.98 -0.27 8.77
N SER A 78 27.76 -0.51 7.71
CA SER A 78 29.18 -0.80 7.86
C SER A 78 29.94 0.37 7.26
N LYS A 79 30.57 1.16 8.13
CA LYS A 79 31.91 1.74 7.98
C LYS A 79 32.13 2.80 9.06
N GLN A 80 32.79 2.41 10.14
CA GLN A 80 34.20 2.76 10.37
C GLN A 80 34.81 1.78 11.37
#